data_AF-A0A447RRE8-F1
#
_entry.id   AF-A0A447RRE8-F1
#
_cell.length_a   1.000
_cell.length_b   1.000
_cell.length_c   1.000
_cell.angle_alpha   90.00
_cell.angle_beta   90.00
_cell.angle_gamma   90.00
#
_symmetry.space_group_name_H-M   'P 1'
#
loop_
_entity.id
_entity.type
_entity.pdbx_description
1 polymer ?
#
loop_
_entity_poly.entity_id
_entity_poly.type
_entity_poly.pdbx_seq_one_letter_code
_entity_poly.pdbx_strand_id
1 'polypeptide(L)' 'MLGYSHRMFEKTGDRQLSAWEAGILTRRYGLDRDMVMDFFKEGGSGMAMRYFLAGYRLES' A
#
# COMPACT_ATOMS: atom_id res chain seq x y z
N MET A 1 4.90 -29.34 -6.08
CA MET A 1 4.26 -28.07 -6.49
C MET A 1 4.59 -27.01 -5.43
N LEU A 2 5.78 -26.42 -5.47
CA LEU A 2 6.33 -25.51 -4.43
C LEU A 2 6.79 -24.16 -5.04
N GLY A 3 6.30 -23.83 -6.24
CA GLY A 3 6.68 -22.62 -7.00
C GLY A 3 5.60 -21.54 -7.09
N TYR A 4 4.37 -21.81 -6.64
CA TYR A 4 3.24 -20.86 -6.80
C TYR A 4 3.13 -19.84 -5.66
N SER A 5 3.64 -20.15 -4.47
CA SER A 5 3.56 -19.26 -3.31
C SER A 5 4.70 -18.24 -3.26
N HIS A 6 5.88 -18.56 -3.83
CA HIS A 6 7.04 -17.68 -3.79
C HIS A 6 6.88 -16.46 -4.72
N ARG A 7 6.36 -16.67 -5.94
CA ARG A 7 6.15 -15.60 -6.92
C ARG A 7 5.04 -14.61 -6.51
N MET A 8 4.10 -15.04 -5.68
CA MET A 8 3.09 -14.16 -5.07
C MET A 8 3.67 -13.33 -3.93
N PHE A 9 4.64 -13.86 -3.17
CA PHE A 9 5.29 -13.13 -2.08
C PHE A 9 6.18 -11.99 -2.60
N GLU A 10 6.93 -12.21 -3.68
CA GLU A 10 7.69 -11.14 -4.36
C GLU A 10 6.76 -10.04 -4.89
N LYS A 11 5.57 -10.39 -5.41
CA LYS A 11 4.55 -9.42 -5.84
C LYS A 11 3.83 -8.71 -4.69
N THR A 12 3.75 -9.34 -3.51
CA THR A 12 3.00 -8.82 -2.36
C THR A 12 3.87 -7.92 -1.48
N GLY A 13 5.17 -8.20 -1.38
CA GLY A 13 6.14 -7.34 -0.68
C GLY A 13 6.28 -5.97 -1.35
N ASP A 14 6.35 -5.94 -2.68
CA ASP A 14 6.36 -4.70 -3.47
C ASP A 14 5.10 -3.88 -3.22
N ARG A 15 3.93 -4.53 -3.21
CA ARG A 15 2.64 -3.86 -3.02
C ARG A 15 2.49 -3.21 -1.64
N GLN A 16 3.11 -3.76 -0.60
CA GLN A 16 3.11 -3.14 0.74
C GLN A 16 4.04 -1.94 0.80
N LEU A 17 5.22 -2.03 0.18
CA LEU A 17 6.18 -0.94 0.09
C LEU A 17 5.62 0.23 -0.75
N SER A 18 5.04 -0.08 -1.92
CA SER A 18 4.38 0.90 -2.78
C SER A 18 3.21 1.58 -2.07
N ALA A 19 2.45 0.85 -1.24
CA ALA A 19 1.38 1.44 -0.46
C ALA A 19 1.90 2.43 0.59
N TRP A 20 3.01 2.10 1.27
CA TRP A 20 3.68 3.00 2.19
C TRP A 20 4.18 4.27 1.51
N GLU A 21 4.86 4.14 0.36
CA GLU A 21 5.32 5.28 -0.44
C GLU A 21 4.15 6.14 -0.93
N ALA A 22 3.07 5.50 -1.39
CA ALA A 22 1.84 6.19 -1.78
C ALA A 22 1.25 6.99 -0.60
N GLY A 23 1.38 6.51 0.64
CA GLY A 23 0.97 7.22 1.85
C GLY A 23 1.73 8.52 2.07
N ILE A 24 3.06 8.47 1.93
CA ILE A 24 3.93 9.64 2.03
C ILE A 24 3.62 10.63 0.90
N LEU A 25 3.54 10.14 -0.35
CA LEU A 25 3.23 10.97 -1.52
C LEU A 25 1.85 11.62 -1.40
N THR A 26 0.84 10.89 -0.92
CA THR A 26 -0.51 11.43 -0.71
C THR A 26 -0.48 12.61 0.22
N ARG A 27 0.28 12.53 1.31
CA ARG A 27 0.43 13.65 2.24
C ARG A 27 1.22 14.81 1.62
N ARG A 28 2.34 14.49 0.97
CA ARG A 28 3.25 15.48 0.37
C ARG A 28 2.58 16.30 -0.74
N TYR A 29 1.73 15.66 -1.53
CA TYR A 29 1.04 16.30 -2.65
C TYR A 29 -0.40 16.74 -2.30
N GLY A 30 -0.85 16.51 -1.06
CA GLY A 30 -2.22 16.82 -0.66
C GLY A 30 -3.28 16.03 -1.45
N LEU A 31 -2.93 14.81 -1.87
CA LEU A 31 -3.87 13.93 -2.58
C LEU A 31 -4.99 13.49 -1.63
N ASP A 32 -6.15 13.21 -2.22
CA ASP A 32 -7.30 12.75 -1.45
C ASP A 32 -7.04 11.34 -0.90
N ARG A 33 -6.89 11.27 0.42
CA ARG A 33 -6.59 10.03 1.14
C ARG A 33 -7.66 8.98 0.90
N ASP A 34 -8.93 9.37 0.86
CA ASP A 34 -10.05 8.44 0.72
C ASP A 34 -10.11 7.86 -0.69
N MET A 35 -9.77 8.63 -1.73
CA MET A 35 -9.60 8.14 -3.11
C MET A 35 -8.49 7.09 -3.21
N VAL A 36 -7.34 7.33 -2.56
CA VAL A 36 -6.22 6.37 -2.58
C VAL A 36 -6.56 5.11 -1.75
N MET A 37 -7.25 5.26 -0.63
CA MET A 37 -7.73 4.13 0.16
C MET A 37 -8.76 3.28 -0.61
N ASP A 38 -9.64 3.90 -1.40
CA ASP A 38 -10.62 3.19 -2.23
C ASP A 38 -9.95 2.29 -3.26
N PHE A 39 -8.88 2.78 -3.90
CA PHE A 39 -8.06 1.97 -4.83
C PHE A 39 -7.47 0.72 -4.16
N PHE A 40 -6.98 0.83 -2.93
CA PHE A 40 -6.46 -0.32 -2.17
C PHE A 40 -7.58 -1.26 -1.68
N LYS A 41 -8.77 -0.73 -1.46
CA LYS A 41 -9.97 -1.45 -1.04
C LYS A 41 -10.53 -2.30 -2.18
N GLU A 42 -10.59 -1.76 -3.40
CA GLU A 42 -10.95 -2.50 -4.61
C GLU A 42 -9.95 -3.63 -4.92
N GLY A 43 -8.67 -3.44 -4.59
CA GLY A 43 -7.62 -4.46 -4.72
C GLY A 43 -7.63 -5.56 -3.64
N GLY A 44 -8.53 -5.52 -2.67
CA GLY A 44 -8.69 -6.54 -1.62
C GLY A 44 -7.51 -6.66 -0.64
N SER A 45 -6.59 -5.70 -0.62
CA SER A 45 -5.33 -5.80 0.14
C SER A 45 -5.41 -5.04 1.47
N GLY A 46 -6.03 -5.68 2.47
CA GLY A 46 -6.16 -5.10 3.82
C GLY A 46 -4.81 -4.76 4.49
N MET A 47 -3.71 -5.41 4.08
CA MET A 47 -2.38 -5.05 4.53
C MET A 47 -1.81 -3.81 3.84
N ALA A 48 -2.01 -3.63 2.52
CA ALA A 48 -1.55 -2.43 1.81
C ALA A 48 -2.12 -1.15 2.44
N MET A 49 -3.41 -1.19 2.83
CA MET A 49 -4.07 -0.10 3.56
C MET A 49 -3.33 0.29 4.86
N ARG A 50 -2.84 -0.70 5.62
CA ARG A 50 -2.11 -0.46 6.88
C ARG A 50 -0.76 0.19 6.65
N TYR A 51 -0.03 -0.25 5.61
CA TYR A 51 1.24 0.34 5.22
C TYR A 51 1.08 1.77 4.69
N PHE A 52 0.04 2.02 3.89
CA PHE A 52 -0.34 3.36 3.44
C PHE A 52 -0.59 4.33 4.59
N LEU A 53 -1.41 3.93 5.56
CA LEU A 53 -1.68 4.74 6.76
C LEU A 53 -0.43 4.98 7.60
N ALA A 54 0.48 4.01 7.67
CA ALA A 54 1.76 4.16 8.35
C ALA A 54 2.65 5.21 7.67
N GLY A 55 2.76 5.20 6.34
CA GLY A 55 3.49 6.20 5.56
C GLY A 55 2.89 7.61 5.68
N TYR A 56 1.55 7.69 5.64
CA TYR A 56 0.82 8.95 5.79
C TYR A 56 0.97 9.61 7.18
N ARG A 57 1.25 8.82 8.23
CA ARG A 57 1.46 9.32 9.60
C ARG A 57 2.92 9.55 9.98
N LEU A 58 3.88 9.10 9.15
CA LEU A 58 5.29 9.08 9.51
C LEU A 58 5.96 10.46 9.50
N GLU A 59 5.49 11.40 8.67
CA GLU A 59 5.92 12.81 8.76
C GLU A 59 5.16 13.52 9.89
N SER A 60 5.68 13.40 11.11
CA SER A 60 5.34 14.24 12.27
C SER A 60 6.46 15.21 12.61
#